data_AF-A0A925BYJ7-F1
#
_entry.id   AF-A0A925BYJ7-F1
#
_cell.length_a   1.000
_cell.length_b   1.000
_cell.length_c   1.000
_cell.angle_alpha   90.00
_cell.angle_beta   90.00
_cell.angle_gamma   90.00
#
_symmetry.space_group_name_H-M   'P 1'
#
loop_
_entity.id
_entity.type
_entity.pdbx_description
1 polymer ?
#
loop_
_entity_poly.entity_id
_entity_poly.type
_entity_poly.pdbx_seq_one_letter_code
_entity_poly.pdbx_strand_id
1 'polypeptide(L)'
;MRKASAKEIYASCLILLIGIVYLAAQTDALFSIGSTTVKGDMIQLSRNEILSHLRTVLTIILCFSGGILLLKIKTTGWIISQSILLLLLTIASGIFISNITGLNTSGIVLAAGMILLLSAILFLLQKQTRQKFTITKKSYMSVMILFAILAVFYFLLQ
;
A
#
# COMPACT_ATOMS: atom_id res chain seq x y z
N MET A 1 -14.72 -2.47 -25.00
CA MET A 1 -14.01 -2.24 -23.72
C MET A 1 -14.87 -1.36 -22.83
N ARG A 2 -15.28 -1.81 -21.62
CA ARG A 2 -16.01 -0.94 -20.68
C ARG A 2 -15.04 0.12 -20.15
N LYS A 3 -15.37 1.42 -20.24
CA LYS A 3 -14.53 2.51 -19.73
C LYS A 3 -14.45 2.47 -18.20
N ALA A 4 -13.27 2.74 -17.62
CA ALA A 4 -13.09 2.92 -16.18
C ALA A 4 -13.93 4.10 -15.68
N SER A 5 -14.58 3.96 -14.52
CA SER A 5 -15.32 5.06 -13.87
C SER A 5 -14.32 6.03 -13.24
N ALA A 6 -14.67 7.32 -13.13
CA ALA A 6 -13.84 8.31 -12.44
C ALA A 6 -13.41 7.86 -11.03
N LYS A 7 -14.29 7.12 -10.33
CA LYS A 7 -14.03 6.55 -9.00
C LYS A 7 -12.95 5.46 -8.99
N GLU A 8 -12.94 4.63 -10.03
CA GLU A 8 -11.95 3.55 -10.20
C GLU A 8 -10.60 4.12 -10.62
N ILE A 9 -10.62 5.14 -11.48
CA ILE A 9 -9.42 5.89 -11.86
C ILE A 9 -8.82 6.58 -10.64
N TYR A 10 -9.65 7.18 -9.78
CA TYR A 10 -9.21 7.74 -8.51
C TYR A 10 -8.52 6.70 -7.63
N ALA A 11 -9.16 5.55 -7.38
CA ALA A 11 -8.57 4.49 -6.56
C ALA A 11 -7.27 3.94 -7.17
N SER A 12 -7.22 3.76 -8.49
CA SER A 12 -5.99 3.34 -9.17
C SER A 12 -4.88 4.38 -9.07
N CYS A 13 -5.21 5.65 -9.31
CA CYS A 13 -4.24 6.74 -9.30
C CYS A 13 -3.68 6.92 -7.89
N LEU A 14 -4.52 6.81 -6.86
CA LEU A 14 -4.11 6.86 -5.47
C LEU A 14 -3.13 5.73 -5.11
N ILE A 15 -3.41 4.48 -5.52
CA ILE A 15 -2.49 3.35 -5.27
C ILE A 15 -1.17 3.52 -6.02
N LEU A 16 -1.22 3.99 -7.27
CA LEU A 16 -0.01 4.25 -8.06
C LEU A 16 0.81 5.39 -7.46
N LEU A 17 0.17 6.47 -7.01
CA LEU A 17 0.82 7.58 -6.33
C LEU A 17 1.51 7.10 -5.05
N ILE A 18 0.87 6.24 -4.26
CA ILE A 18 1.49 5.62 -3.10
C ILE A 18 2.69 4.78 -3.52
N GLY A 19 2.57 3.95 -4.56
CA GLY A 19 3.69 3.19 -5.12
C GLY A 19 4.88 4.07 -5.52
N ILE A 20 4.61 5.23 -6.13
CA ILE A 20 5.64 6.21 -6.51
C ILE A 20 6.31 6.82 -5.27
N VAL A 21 5.53 7.20 -4.25
CA VAL A 21 6.07 7.74 -2.99
C VAL A 21 6.98 6.72 -2.30
N TYR A 22 6.56 5.45 -2.25
CA TYR A 22 7.41 4.38 -1.71
C TYR A 22 8.67 4.16 -2.53
N LEU A 23 8.59 4.30 -3.86
CA LEU A 23 9.76 4.21 -4.75
C LEU A 23 10.75 5.36 -4.49
N ALA A 24 10.25 6.59 -4.34
CA ALA A 24 11.06 7.75 -3.98
C ALA A 24 11.74 7.59 -2.60
N ALA A 25 10.98 7.12 -1.59
CA ALA A 25 11.54 6.84 -0.27
C ALA A 25 12.62 5.74 -0.32
N GLN A 26 12.43 4.72 -1.16
CA GLN A 26 13.43 3.67 -1.37
C GLN A 26 14.68 4.18 -2.09
N THR A 27 14.53 5.10 -3.05
CA THR A 27 15.70 5.73 -3.69
C THR A 27 16.48 6.58 -2.70
N ASP A 28 15.80 7.37 -1.86
CA ASP A 28 16.46 8.17 -0.82
C ASP A 28 17.23 7.28 0.16
N ALA A 29 16.65 6.16 0.58
CA ALA A 29 17.33 5.18 1.42
C ALA A 29 18.61 4.63 0.76
N LEU A 30 18.56 4.33 -0.55
CA LEU A 30 19.71 3.84 -1.30
C LEU A 30 20.79 4.91 -1.50
N PHE A 31 20.43 6.17 -1.72
CA PHE A 31 21.38 7.28 -1.84
C PHE A 31 21.98 7.68 -0.48
N SER A 32 21.20 7.56 0.61
CA SER A 32 21.67 7.81 1.97
C SER A 32 22.73 6.79 2.42
N ILE A 33 22.70 5.55 1.91
CA ILE A 33 23.75 4.54 2.16
C ILE A 33 25.11 5.00 1.59
N GLY A 34 25.12 5.86 0.56
CA GLY A 34 26.35 6.51 0.07
C GLY A 34 26.98 7.51 1.04
N SER A 35 26.29 7.88 2.12
CA SER A 35 26.75 8.85 3.14
C SER A 35 27.06 8.24 4.50
N THR A 36 26.82 6.93 4.69
CA THR A 36 27.17 6.22 5.92
C THR A 36 28.60 5.69 5.83
N THR A 37 29.50 6.38 6.53
CA THR A 37 30.85 5.97 6.96
C THR A 37 31.21 4.52 6.67
N VAL A 38 32.15 4.33 5.73
CA VAL A 38 32.93 3.09 5.57
C VAL A 38 33.73 2.88 6.85
N LYS A 39 33.17 2.18 7.83
CA LYS A 39 33.92 1.54 8.90
C LYS A 39 34.23 0.11 8.48
N GLY A 40 35.36 -0.05 7.80
CA GLY A 40 36.12 -1.29 7.66
C GLY A 40 35.36 -2.52 7.14
N ASP A 41 35.55 -2.81 5.85
CA ASP A 41 35.60 -4.13 5.17
C ASP A 41 34.61 -5.27 5.53
N MET A 42 33.56 -5.00 6.31
CA MET A 42 32.47 -5.92 6.57
C MET A 42 31.15 -5.18 6.43
N ILE A 43 30.43 -5.48 5.36
CA ILE A 43 29.02 -5.12 5.20
C ILE A 43 28.25 -5.92 6.26
N GLN A 44 28.16 -5.38 7.49
CA GLN A 44 27.20 -5.88 8.49
C GLN A 44 25.81 -5.40 8.10
N LEU A 45 25.28 -5.95 7.00
CA LEU A 45 23.90 -5.75 6.61
C LEU A 45 23.04 -6.47 7.66
N SER A 46 22.38 -5.69 8.52
CA SER A 46 21.49 -6.28 9.52
C SER A 46 20.38 -7.04 8.81
N ARG A 47 20.03 -8.25 9.29
CA ARG A 47 18.92 -9.03 8.70
C ARG A 47 17.63 -8.20 8.62
N ASN A 48 17.45 -7.27 9.55
CA ASN A 48 16.29 -6.38 9.60
C ASN A 48 16.29 -5.35 8.45
N GLU A 49 17.46 -4.84 8.03
CA GLU A 49 17.56 -3.91 6.89
C GLU A 49 17.19 -4.60 5.58
N ILE A 50 17.70 -5.82 5.36
CA ILE A 50 17.38 -6.65 4.18
C ILE A 50 15.87 -6.92 4.12
N LEU A 51 15.28 -7.34 5.24
CA LEU A 51 13.85 -7.61 5.32
C LEU A 51 13.00 -6.35 5.08
N SER A 52 13.45 -5.19 5.59
CA SER A 52 12.77 -3.91 5.37
C SER A 52 12.76 -3.52 3.89
N HIS A 53 13.88 -3.69 3.18
CA HIS A 53 14.00 -3.41 1.75
C HIS A 53 13.16 -4.38 0.92
N LEU A 54 13.20 -5.68 1.24
CA LEU A 54 12.39 -6.69 0.58
C LEU A 54 10.89 -6.36 0.71
N ARG A 55 10.45 -5.95 1.90
CA ARG A 55 9.07 -5.53 2.17
C ARG A 55 8.69 -4.31 1.34
N THR A 56 9.56 -3.30 1.28
CA THR A 56 9.32 -2.08 0.48
C THR A 56 9.21 -2.42 -1.00
N VAL A 57 10.11 -3.24 -1.54
CA VAL A 57 10.09 -3.67 -2.96
C VAL A 57 8.83 -4.48 -3.27
N LEU A 58 8.44 -5.44 -2.41
CA LEU A 58 7.20 -6.21 -2.58
C LEU A 58 5.98 -5.29 -2.58
N THR A 59 5.93 -4.31 -1.67
CA THR A 59 4.83 -3.34 -1.59
C THR A 59 4.76 -2.49 -2.86
N ILE A 60 5.90 -2.04 -3.39
CA ILE A 60 5.96 -1.28 -4.65
C ILE A 60 5.41 -2.13 -5.81
N ILE A 61 5.89 -3.37 -5.97
CA ILE A 61 5.43 -4.28 -7.02
C ILE A 61 3.91 -4.51 -6.92
N LEU A 62 3.40 -4.70 -5.70
CA LEU A 62 1.98 -4.89 -5.45
C LEU A 62 1.16 -3.62 -5.74
N CYS A 63 1.65 -2.43 -5.40
CA CYS A 63 0.98 -1.16 -5.74
C CYS A 63 0.91 -0.94 -7.26
N PHE A 64 2.00 -1.15 -7.98
CA PHE A 64 2.03 -0.98 -9.44
C PHE A 64 1.17 -2.04 -10.15
N SER A 65 1.32 -3.31 -9.78
CA SER A 65 0.52 -4.39 -10.37
C SER A 65 -0.97 -4.22 -10.06
N GLY A 66 -1.32 -3.90 -8.81
CA GLY A 66 -2.68 -3.61 -8.37
C GLY A 66 -3.30 -2.46 -9.15
N GLY A 67 -2.63 -1.30 -9.21
CA GLY A 67 -3.10 -0.13 -9.96
C GLY A 67 -3.31 -0.40 -11.44
N ILE A 68 -2.32 -0.98 -12.12
CA ILE A 68 -2.42 -1.28 -13.57
C ILE A 68 -3.53 -2.30 -13.85
N LEU A 69 -3.64 -3.35 -13.03
CA LEU A 69 -4.69 -4.36 -13.17
C LEU A 69 -6.09 -3.79 -12.88
N LEU A 70 -6.20 -2.82 -11.97
CA LEU A 70 -7.43 -2.11 -11.68
C LEU A 70 -7.90 -1.30 -12.89
N LEU A 71 -6.98 -0.59 -13.57
CA LEU A 71 -7.29 0.14 -14.83
C LEU A 71 -7.73 -0.79 -15.95
N LYS A 72 -7.19 -2.01 -15.99
CA LYS A 72 -7.61 -3.06 -16.94
C LYS A 72 -8.92 -3.75 -16.55
N ILE A 73 -9.58 -3.31 -15.46
CA ILE A 73 -10.85 -3.85 -14.96
C ILE A 73 -10.76 -5.37 -14.72
N LYS A 74 -9.60 -5.84 -14.24
CA LYS A 74 -9.41 -7.24 -13.87
C LYS A 74 -9.81 -7.47 -12.42
N THR A 75 -10.50 -8.58 -12.17
CA THR A 75 -10.91 -9.01 -10.81
C THR A 75 -9.72 -9.13 -9.87
N THR A 76 -8.58 -9.61 -10.37
CA THR A 76 -7.31 -9.70 -9.63
C THR A 76 -6.77 -8.33 -9.20
N GLY A 77 -6.93 -7.30 -10.05
CA GLY A 77 -6.56 -5.94 -9.70
C GLY A 77 -7.38 -5.41 -8.54
N TRP A 78 -8.69 -5.65 -8.56
CA TRP A 78 -9.56 -5.29 -7.44
C TRP A 78 -9.14 -5.98 -6.14
N ILE A 79 -8.83 -7.28 -6.18
CA ILE A 79 -8.41 -8.04 -4.99
C ILE A 79 -7.10 -7.48 -4.41
N ILE A 80 -6.10 -7.28 -5.26
CA ILE A 80 -4.78 -6.76 -4.85
C ILE A 80 -4.91 -5.35 -4.29
N SER A 81 -5.57 -4.45 -5.04
CA SER A 81 -5.79 -3.05 -4.64
C SER A 81 -6.53 -2.94 -3.31
N GLN A 82 -7.60 -3.72 -3.12
CA GLN A 82 -8.38 -3.69 -1.89
C GLN A 82 -7.55 -4.17 -0.69
N SER A 83 -6.75 -5.22 -0.88
CA SER A 83 -5.91 -5.79 0.19
C SER A 83 -4.80 -4.81 0.61
N ILE A 84 -4.15 -4.15 -0.37
CA ILE A 84 -3.12 -3.14 -0.10
C ILE A 84 -3.71 -1.91 0.58
N LEU A 85 -4.86 -1.40 0.11
CA LEU A 85 -5.51 -0.25 0.74
C LEU A 85 -5.88 -0.53 2.20
N LEU A 86 -6.37 -1.73 2.50
CA LEU A 86 -6.65 -2.16 3.88
C LEU A 86 -5.37 -2.24 4.71
N LEU A 87 -4.28 -2.79 4.16
CA LEU A 87 -2.98 -2.85 4.81
C LEU A 87 -2.47 -1.45 5.17
N LEU A 88 -2.46 -0.54 4.19
CA LEU A 88 -2.01 0.83 4.38
C LEU A 88 -2.87 1.60 5.39
N LEU A 89 -4.19 1.39 5.37
CA LEU A 89 -5.09 1.97 6.36
C LEU A 89 -4.77 1.45 7.77
N THR A 90 -4.44 0.16 7.91
CA THR A 90 -4.07 -0.46 9.19
C THR A 90 -2.74 0.07 9.72
N ILE A 91 -1.76 0.27 8.83
CA ILE A 91 -0.46 0.85 9.19
C ILE A 91 -0.65 2.31 9.61
N ALA A 92 -1.39 3.09 8.82
CA ALA A 92 -1.64 4.50 9.11
C ALA A 92 -2.40 4.68 10.43
N SER A 93 -3.39 3.82 10.73
CA SER A 93 -4.10 3.87 12.01
C SER A 93 -3.21 3.50 13.19
N GLY A 94 -2.34 2.49 13.05
CA GLY A 94 -1.35 2.14 14.07
C GLY A 94 -0.41 3.29 14.41
N ILE A 95 0.14 3.95 13.38
CA ILE A 95 1.01 5.12 13.53
C ILE A 95 0.23 6.30 14.15
N PHE A 96 -1.02 6.50 13.75
CA PHE A 96 -1.85 7.58 14.29
C PHE A 96 -2.10 7.40 15.79
N ILE A 97 -2.43 6.17 16.22
CA ILE A 97 -2.65 5.84 17.64
C ILE A 97 -1.37 6.02 18.45
N SER A 98 -0.21 5.60 17.92
CA SER A 98 1.07 5.73 18.65
C SER A 98 1.55 7.18 18.79
N ASN A 99 1.09 8.09 17.92
CA ASN A 99 1.51 9.49 17.88
C ASN A 99 0.41 10.47 18.35
N ILE A 100 -0.57 10.00 19.13
CA ILE A 100 -1.77 10.76 19.46
C ILE A 100 -1.55 11.92 20.46
N THR A 101 -0.30 12.27 20.77
CA THR A 101 0.08 13.28 21.78
C THR A 101 -0.17 14.74 21.34
N GLY A 102 -0.95 14.98 20.28
CA GLY A 102 -1.39 16.31 19.83
C GLY A 102 -1.58 16.39 18.32
N LEU A 103 -2.53 17.20 17.84
CA LEU A 103 -2.75 17.47 16.41
C LEU A 103 -1.68 18.44 15.87
N ASN A 104 -0.45 17.95 15.73
CA ASN A 104 0.60 18.64 15.00
C ASN A 104 0.39 18.47 13.49
N THR A 105 1.14 19.22 12.69
CA THR A 105 1.08 19.17 11.20
C THR A 105 1.20 17.75 10.65
N SER A 106 2.04 16.89 11.24
CA SER A 106 2.18 15.48 10.88
C SER A 106 0.91 14.67 11.12
N GLY A 107 0.22 14.90 12.24
CA GLY A 107 -1.05 14.25 12.57
C GLY A 107 -2.18 14.65 11.62
N ILE A 108 -2.24 15.90 11.21
CA ILE A 108 -3.23 16.40 10.22
C ILE A 108 -3.01 15.74 8.86
N VAL A 109 -1.75 15.65 8.41
CA VAL A 109 -1.40 15.00 7.14
C VAL A 109 -1.76 13.50 7.17
N LEU A 110 -1.46 12.81 8.28
CA LEU A 110 -1.85 11.41 8.47
C LEU A 110 -3.37 11.23 8.43
N ALA A 111 -4.12 12.06 9.16
CA ALA A 111 -5.58 12.00 9.18
C ALA A 111 -6.19 12.25 7.78
N ALA A 112 -5.68 13.24 7.04
CA ALA A 112 -6.09 13.50 5.67
C ALA A 112 -5.80 12.29 4.75
N GLY A 113 -4.62 11.69 4.88
CA GLY A 113 -4.24 10.48 4.15
C GLY A 113 -5.16 9.30 4.44
N MET A 114 -5.53 9.09 5.71
CA MET A 114 -6.48 8.03 6.10
C MET A 114 -7.86 8.24 5.48
N ILE A 115 -8.37 9.48 5.43
CA ILE A 115 -9.66 9.79 4.79
C ILE A 115 -9.60 9.48 3.29
N LEU A 116 -8.50 9.84 2.61
CA LEU A 116 -8.31 9.53 1.19
C LEU A 116 -8.29 8.00 0.96
N LEU A 117 -7.54 7.25 1.77
CA LEU A 117 -7.51 5.78 1.70
C LEU A 117 -8.91 5.17 1.90
N LEU A 118 -9.63 5.64 2.92
CA LEU A 118 -10.96 5.14 3.25
C LEU A 118 -11.97 5.45 2.13
N SER A 119 -11.86 6.61 1.50
CA SER A 119 -12.68 6.96 0.32
C SER A 119 -12.42 6.02 -0.87
N ALA A 120 -11.16 5.66 -1.13
CA ALA A 120 -10.80 4.71 -2.19
C ALA A 120 -11.39 3.31 -1.93
N ILE A 121 -11.31 2.84 -0.68
CA ILE A 121 -11.91 1.56 -0.24
C ILE A 121 -13.43 1.59 -0.45
N LEU A 122 -14.10 2.66 -0.03
CA LEU A 122 -15.55 2.79 -0.20
C LEU A 122 -15.96 2.80 -1.67
N PHE A 123 -15.22 3.49 -2.54
CA PHE A 123 -15.46 3.50 -3.99
C PHE A 123 -15.28 2.13 -4.64
N LEU A 124 -14.31 1.34 -4.17
CA LEU A 124 -14.11 -0.04 -4.64
C LEU A 124 -15.21 -1.00 -4.15
N LEU A 125 -15.82 -0.73 -2.99
CA LEU A 125 -16.91 -1.53 -2.43
C LEU A 125 -18.30 -1.17 -2.98
N GLN A 126 -18.43 -0.09 -3.76
CA GLN A 126 -19.73 0.29 -4.35
C GLN A 126 -20.30 -0.80 -5.27
N LYS A 127 -21.62 -0.98 -5.24
CA LYS A 127 -22.34 -2.01 -6.03
C LYS A 127 -22.02 -1.93 -7.54
N GLN A 128 -21.88 -0.72 -8.07
CA GLN A 128 -21.52 -0.48 -9.47
C GLN A 128 -20.15 -1.07 -9.82
N THR A 129 -19.13 -0.79 -9.00
CA THR A 129 -17.77 -1.34 -9.15
C THR A 129 -17.79 -2.86 -9.02
N ARG A 130 -18.50 -3.39 -8.01
CA ARG A 130 -18.58 -4.85 -7.79
C ARG A 130 -19.17 -5.63 -8.96
N GLN A 131 -20.21 -5.10 -9.59
CA GLN A 131 -20.81 -5.72 -10.78
C GLN A 131 -19.87 -5.68 -11.98
N LYS A 132 -19.05 -4.63 -12.09
CA LYS A 132 -18.12 -4.46 -13.21
C LYS A 132 -16.92 -5.40 -13.13
N PHE A 133 -16.40 -5.61 -11.92
CA PHE A 133 -15.30 -6.53 -11.63
C PHE A 133 -15.80 -7.96 -11.32
N THR A 134 -17.05 -8.30 -11.66
CA THR A 134 -17.64 -9.64 -11.49
C THR A 134 -17.33 -10.29 -10.13
N ILE A 135 -17.43 -9.49 -9.07
CA ILE A 135 -16.97 -9.86 -7.73
C ILE A 135 -17.93 -10.85 -7.10
N THR A 136 -17.39 -11.99 -6.66
CA THR A 136 -18.13 -13.04 -5.96
C THR A 136 -17.77 -13.07 -4.48
N LYS A 137 -18.53 -13.84 -3.68
CA LYS A 137 -18.18 -14.08 -2.26
C LYS A 137 -16.74 -14.62 -2.10
N LYS A 138 -16.28 -15.45 -3.04
CA LYS A 138 -14.92 -15.98 -3.05
C LYS A 138 -13.86 -14.87 -3.19
N SER A 139 -14.14 -13.85 -4.00
CA SER A 139 -13.23 -12.71 -4.19
C SER A 139 -13.02 -11.91 -2.89
N TYR A 140 -14.05 -11.76 -2.06
CA TYR A 140 -13.91 -11.14 -0.74
C TYR A 140 -13.05 -11.99 0.20
N MET A 141 -13.23 -13.31 0.17
CA MET A 141 -12.40 -14.23 0.93
C MET A 141 -10.92 -14.13 0.48
N SER A 142 -10.68 -14.03 -0.83
CA SER A 142 -9.33 -13.80 -1.37
C SER A 142 -8.72 -12.49 -0.90
N VAL A 143 -9.49 -11.40 -0.81
CA VAL A 143 -9.02 -10.13 -0.24
C VAL A 143 -8.61 -10.31 1.21
N MET A 144 -9.44 -10.96 2.02
CA MET A 144 -9.13 -11.17 3.45
C MET A 144 -7.90 -12.06 3.65
N ILE A 145 -7.76 -13.12 2.85
CA ILE A 145 -6.58 -14.01 2.90
C ILE A 145 -5.33 -13.23 2.48
N LEU A 146 -5.37 -12.50 1.37
CA LEU A 146 -4.23 -11.73 0.90
C LEU A 146 -3.86 -10.63 1.88
N PHE A 147 -4.84 -9.92 2.43
CA PHE A 147 -4.64 -8.95 3.51
C PHE A 147 -3.98 -9.58 4.74
N ALA A 148 -4.47 -10.74 5.20
CA ALA A 148 -3.89 -11.43 6.35
C ALA A 148 -2.43 -11.83 6.11
N ILE A 149 -2.12 -12.38 4.93
CA ILE A 149 -0.74 -12.73 4.53
C ILE A 149 0.15 -11.48 4.52
N LEU A 150 -0.33 -10.39 3.94
CA LEU A 150 0.42 -9.13 3.88
C LEU A 150 0.61 -8.51 5.27
N ALA A 151 -0.41 -8.57 6.14
CA ALA A 151 -0.32 -8.07 7.50
C ALA A 151 0.66 -8.88 8.35
N VAL A 152 0.59 -10.21 8.29
CA VAL A 152 1.55 -11.13 8.90
C VAL A 152 2.96 -10.81 8.42
N PHE A 153 3.16 -10.69 7.11
CA PHE A 153 4.45 -10.33 6.53
C PHE A 153 4.94 -8.95 6.99
N TYR A 154 4.03 -7.98 7.15
CA TYR A 154 4.39 -6.62 7.54
C TYR A 154 4.78 -6.53 9.03
N PHE A 155 4.03 -7.17 9.93
CA PHE A 155 4.17 -7.04 11.38
C PHE A 155 5.11 -8.07 12.01
N LEU A 156 5.22 -9.30 11.49
CA LEU A 156 6.16 -10.31 12.02
C LEU A 156 7.61 -10.08 11.57
N LEU A 157 7.81 -9.32 10.50
CA LEU A 157 9.14 -8.98 9.98
C LEU A 157 9.61 -7.59 10.45
N GLN A 158 9.03 -7.09 11.55
CA GLN A 158 9.41 -5.84 12.21
C GLN A 158 10.49 -6.10 13.27
#